data_AF-A0A822A9V2-F1
#
_entry.id   AF-A0A822A9V2-F1
#
_cell.length_a   1.000
_cell.length_b   1.000
_cell.length_c   1.000
_cell.angle_alpha   90.00
_cell.angle_beta   90.00
_cell.angle_gamma   90.00
#
_symmetry.space_group_name_H-M   'P 1'
#
loop_
_entity.id
_entity.type
_entity.pdbx_description
1 polymer ?
#
loop_
_entity_poly.entity_id
_entity_poly.type
_entity_poly.pdbx_seq_one_letter_code
_entity_poly.pdbx_strand_id
1 'polypeptide(L)'
;AKIATGETLMFLDSHVEVLNGWLLYLLEEIQKDRKTIVCPIIDVLTWDAFQLLQGATDIFGTFSWKMIFRWSKIQGFSISNQAVPIQTPTMAGGLYAINRLYFEELGMYDEGIKIWGGENLEMSFKCWMCGGRIIIHPCSHVAHVFRKETPYKFLESESVFVTIFKNYKRVASVWLDEYKQLIYAVNPDIKRLNGGDVSDRIQLRKKLKCSSFKDYLKRFQLKNFPFNHRYIGTVSTSKNRCLDSMMGPDVSKGLNTQVSAQACHKDGGNQIFLYTTTNKIHFDELCLEPADGKPTANRDIIFTICSDDRQEQNWEYDQQTLQLKSEFFSGKCLSVVGDSNVMLAQCDTSNPSQKWTFNQEVELFD
;
A
#
# COMPACT_ATOMS: atom_id res chain seq x y z
N ALA A 1 -21.79 15.00 -9.12
CA ALA A 1 -22.62 13.82 -9.48
C ALA A 1 -24.11 14.14 -9.52
N LYS A 2 -24.76 14.52 -8.40
CA LYS A 2 -26.23 14.71 -8.31
C LYS A 2 -26.87 15.65 -9.36
N ILE A 3 -26.13 16.63 -9.87
CA ILE A 3 -26.62 17.59 -10.89
C ILE A 3 -26.31 17.20 -12.33
N ALA A 4 -25.50 16.16 -12.55
CA ALA A 4 -25.07 15.76 -13.89
C ALA A 4 -26.16 14.95 -14.60
N THR A 5 -26.41 15.24 -15.87
CA THR A 5 -27.48 14.62 -16.67
C THR A 5 -26.98 13.51 -17.61
N GLY A 6 -25.67 13.40 -17.83
CA GLY A 6 -25.08 12.38 -18.70
C GLY A 6 -25.26 10.95 -18.16
N GLU A 7 -25.21 9.97 -19.07
CA GLU A 7 -25.27 8.54 -18.72
C GLU A 7 -23.99 8.05 -18.02
N THR A 8 -22.86 8.63 -18.40
CA THR A 8 -21.54 8.38 -17.81
C THR A 8 -21.06 9.63 -17.10
N LEU A 9 -20.57 9.46 -15.87
CA LEU A 9 -19.86 10.50 -15.13
C LEU A 9 -18.37 10.39 -15.44
N MET A 10 -17.76 11.54 -15.77
CA MET A 10 -16.31 11.68 -15.82
C MET A 10 -15.87 12.59 -14.68
N PHE A 11 -14.91 12.12 -13.89
CA PHE A 11 -14.23 12.90 -12.88
C PHE A 11 -12.85 13.28 -13.41
N LEU A 12 -12.53 14.58 -13.36
CA LEU A 12 -11.26 15.15 -13.76
C LEU A 12 -10.83 16.16 -12.70
N ASP A 13 -9.57 16.11 -12.31
CA ASP A 13 -8.97 17.17 -11.51
C ASP A 13 -8.99 18.50 -12.27
N SER A 14 -8.98 19.61 -11.52
CA SER A 14 -9.08 20.97 -12.08
C SER A 14 -7.84 21.46 -12.84
N HIS A 15 -6.81 20.62 -12.98
CA HIS A 15 -5.49 20.97 -13.50
C HIS A 15 -4.94 19.83 -14.35
N VAL A 16 -5.70 19.53 -15.41
CA VAL A 16 -5.43 18.45 -16.36
C VAL A 16 -5.55 18.96 -17.80
N GLU A 17 -4.88 18.28 -18.72
CA GLU A 17 -5.05 18.43 -20.17
C GLU A 17 -5.42 17.07 -20.76
N VAL A 18 -6.53 17.00 -21.50
CA VAL A 18 -6.98 15.76 -22.13
C VAL A 18 -6.35 15.59 -23.51
N LEU A 19 -5.88 14.39 -23.84
CA LEU A 19 -5.22 14.14 -25.13
C LEU A 19 -6.21 13.64 -26.20
N ASN A 20 -5.79 13.68 -27.46
CA ASN A 20 -6.62 13.21 -28.57
C ASN A 20 -7.09 11.75 -28.36
N GLY A 21 -8.40 11.52 -28.53
CA GLY A 21 -9.00 10.19 -28.41
C GLY A 21 -9.24 9.71 -26.98
N TRP A 22 -8.92 10.49 -25.95
CA TRP A 22 -8.98 10.06 -24.54
C TRP A 22 -10.35 9.48 -24.13
N LEU A 23 -11.46 10.06 -24.57
CA LEU A 23 -12.79 9.72 -24.06
C LEU A 23 -13.36 8.42 -24.65
N LEU A 24 -13.11 8.14 -25.93
CA LEU A 24 -13.79 7.06 -26.66
C LEU A 24 -13.56 5.69 -26.03
N TYR A 25 -12.32 5.40 -25.68
CA TYR A 25 -11.92 4.15 -25.05
C TYR A 25 -12.53 3.96 -23.65
N LEU A 26 -12.71 5.05 -22.90
CA LEU A 26 -13.35 5.01 -21.59
C LEU A 26 -14.83 4.64 -21.71
N LEU A 27 -15.53 5.26 -22.67
CA LEU A 27 -16.95 5.02 -22.90
C LEU A 27 -17.21 3.60 -23.44
N GLU A 28 -16.34 3.11 -24.34
CA GLU A 28 -16.47 1.77 -24.93
C GLU A 28 -16.46 0.68 -23.86
N GLU A 29 -15.53 0.74 -22.90
CA GLU A 29 -15.43 -0.25 -21.83
C GLU A 29 -16.62 -0.20 -20.85
N ILE A 30 -17.18 0.99 -20.61
CA ILE A 30 -18.39 1.16 -19.79
C ILE A 30 -19.63 0.64 -20.53
N GLN A 31 -19.68 0.79 -21.84
CA GLN A 31 -20.76 0.26 -22.66
C GLN A 31 -20.75 -1.28 -22.69
N LYS A 32 -19.57 -1.91 -22.76
CA LYS A 32 -19.41 -3.36 -22.69
C LYS A 32 -19.86 -3.93 -21.34
N ASP A 33 -19.51 -3.25 -20.25
CA ASP A 33 -19.94 -3.61 -18.91
C ASP A 33 -20.14 -2.36 -18.04
N ARG A 34 -21.40 -2.09 -17.72
CA ARG A 34 -21.84 -0.94 -16.92
C ARG A 34 -21.17 -0.88 -15.53
N LYS A 35 -20.71 -2.02 -15.00
CA LYS A 35 -20.04 -2.12 -13.70
C LYS A 35 -18.52 -1.90 -13.78
N THR A 36 -18.05 -1.31 -14.87
CA THR A 36 -16.64 -0.95 -15.08
C THR A 36 -16.38 0.49 -14.67
N ILE A 37 -15.36 0.70 -13.84
CA ILE A 37 -14.70 2.00 -13.67
C ILE A 37 -13.46 2.02 -14.57
N VAL A 38 -13.34 3.05 -15.40
CA VAL A 38 -12.24 3.15 -16.37
C VAL A 38 -11.39 4.38 -16.06
N CYS A 39 -10.11 4.18 -15.83
CA CYS A 39 -9.12 5.23 -15.61
C CYS A 39 -8.30 5.44 -16.89
N PRO A 40 -7.97 6.68 -17.26
CA PRO A 40 -6.95 6.95 -18.27
C PRO A 40 -5.54 6.67 -17.71
N ILE A 41 -4.57 6.53 -18.60
CA ILE A 41 -3.16 6.79 -18.28
C ILE A 41 -3.02 8.25 -17.87
N ILE A 42 -2.33 8.46 -16.76
CA ILE A 42 -2.06 9.79 -16.22
C ILE A 42 -0.66 10.19 -16.69
N ASP A 43 -0.60 11.07 -17.69
CA ASP A 43 0.66 11.67 -18.12
C ASP A 43 1.07 12.76 -17.13
N VAL A 44 2.37 13.04 -17.03
CA VAL A 44 2.90 14.10 -16.16
C VAL A 44 3.02 15.37 -16.97
N LEU A 45 2.34 16.43 -16.53
CA LEU A 45 2.58 17.80 -16.98
C LEU A 45 3.44 18.49 -15.93
N THR A 46 4.68 18.86 -16.27
CA THR A 46 5.59 19.43 -15.26
C THR A 46 5.06 20.77 -14.76
N TRP A 47 5.09 20.98 -13.45
CA TRP A 47 4.48 22.19 -12.84
C TRP A 47 5.21 23.50 -13.21
N ASP A 48 6.47 23.42 -13.66
CA ASP A 48 7.33 24.54 -13.94
C ASP A 48 7.27 24.99 -15.41
N ALA A 49 7.46 24.05 -16.33
CA ALA A 49 7.55 24.30 -17.78
C ALA A 49 6.31 23.81 -18.55
N PHE A 50 5.35 23.15 -17.88
CA PHE A 50 4.20 22.49 -18.52
C PHE A 50 4.64 21.51 -19.62
N GLN A 51 5.78 20.85 -19.41
CA GLN A 51 6.27 19.84 -20.35
C GLN A 51 5.47 18.55 -20.16
N LEU A 52 4.95 18.01 -21.26
CA LEU A 52 4.26 16.73 -21.27
C LEU A 52 5.28 15.58 -21.26
N LEU A 53 5.22 14.74 -20.24
CA LEU A 53 5.96 13.49 -20.11
C LEU A 53 4.96 12.34 -20.06
N GLN A 54 5.09 11.40 -21.01
CA GLN A 54 4.18 10.26 -21.10
C GLN A 54 4.23 9.39 -19.83
N GLY A 55 3.05 9.04 -19.33
CA GLY A 55 2.87 8.11 -18.24
C GLY A 55 3.23 6.69 -18.66
N ALA A 56 3.58 5.87 -17.68
CA ALA A 56 3.91 4.47 -17.93
C ALA A 56 2.65 3.66 -18.29
N THR A 57 2.74 2.79 -19.29
CA THR A 57 1.65 1.91 -19.73
C THR A 57 1.75 0.50 -19.16
N ASP A 58 2.78 0.22 -18.36
CA ASP A 58 3.07 -1.08 -17.75
C ASP A 58 2.85 -1.05 -16.22
N ILE A 59 2.01 -0.14 -15.73
CA ILE A 59 1.73 0.04 -14.31
C ILE A 59 0.27 -0.18 -13.95
N PHE A 60 0.04 -0.56 -12.70
CA PHE A 60 -1.27 -0.63 -12.07
C PHE A 60 -1.21 -0.01 -10.68
N GLY A 61 -2.38 0.40 -10.17
CA GLY A 61 -2.52 0.98 -8.85
C GLY A 61 -2.70 -0.08 -7.75
N THR A 62 -1.98 0.11 -6.65
CA THR A 62 -2.10 -0.65 -5.41
C THR A 62 -2.13 0.33 -4.23
N PHE A 63 -1.97 -0.17 -3.01
CA PHE A 63 -1.85 0.62 -1.80
C PHE A 63 -0.84 -0.01 -0.85
N SER A 64 -0.53 0.65 0.27
CA SER A 64 0.28 0.09 1.35
C SER A 64 -0.56 -0.09 2.63
N TRP A 65 -0.06 -0.79 3.65
CA TRP A 65 -0.79 -0.94 4.92
C TRP A 65 -0.96 0.38 5.67
N LYS A 66 -0.26 1.45 5.25
CA LYS A 66 -0.49 2.82 5.70
C LYS A 66 -1.67 3.51 4.99
N MET A 67 -2.44 2.79 4.16
CA MET A 67 -3.58 3.31 3.39
C MET A 67 -3.20 4.38 2.35
N ILE A 68 -1.97 4.30 1.83
CA ILE A 68 -1.44 5.22 0.83
C ILE A 68 -1.47 4.52 -0.54
N PHE A 69 -1.94 5.23 -1.57
CA PHE A 69 -1.94 4.75 -2.95
C PHE A 69 -0.51 4.60 -3.50
N ARG A 70 -0.28 3.57 -4.30
CA ARG A 70 1.02 3.23 -4.89
C ARG A 70 0.88 2.80 -6.34
N TRP A 71 1.90 3.07 -7.14
CA TRP A 71 2.04 2.50 -8.48
C TRP A 71 2.96 1.28 -8.43
N SER A 72 2.52 0.19 -9.03
CA SER A 72 3.30 -1.05 -9.19
C SER A 72 3.46 -1.38 -10.66
N LYS A 73 4.62 -1.94 -11.03
CA LYS A 73 4.89 -2.40 -12.40
C LYS A 73 4.34 -3.81 -12.62
N ILE A 74 3.85 -4.05 -13.83
CA ILE A 74 3.44 -5.37 -14.31
C ILE A 74 4.69 -6.21 -14.60
N GLN A 75 4.85 -7.32 -13.89
CA GLN A 75 5.94 -8.28 -14.18
C GLN A 75 5.64 -9.02 -15.49
N GLY A 76 6.65 -9.16 -16.36
CA GLY A 76 6.51 -9.88 -17.63
C GLY A 76 5.67 -9.14 -18.69
N PHE A 77 5.58 -7.81 -18.61
CA PHE A 77 4.86 -7.02 -19.61
C PHE A 77 5.46 -7.18 -21.02
N SER A 78 4.61 -7.52 -21.99
CA SER A 78 4.98 -7.70 -23.40
C SER A 78 4.42 -6.56 -24.26
N ILE A 79 5.15 -6.19 -25.32
CA ILE A 79 4.72 -5.19 -26.31
C ILE A 79 3.37 -5.57 -26.95
N SER A 80 3.06 -6.86 -27.07
CA SER A 80 1.75 -7.32 -27.56
C SER A 80 0.56 -6.88 -26.69
N ASN A 81 0.81 -6.51 -25.43
CA ASN A 81 -0.23 -6.14 -24.47
C ASN A 81 -0.45 -4.62 -24.36
N GLN A 82 0.24 -3.82 -25.19
CA GLN A 82 0.32 -2.37 -25.01
C GLN A 82 -1.01 -1.63 -25.19
N ALA A 83 -1.98 -2.24 -25.87
CA ALA A 83 -3.33 -1.68 -26.05
C ALA A 83 -4.41 -2.37 -25.18
N VAL A 84 -4.04 -3.38 -24.37
CA VAL A 84 -4.99 -4.16 -23.59
C VAL A 84 -5.30 -3.43 -22.26
N PRO A 85 -6.58 -3.25 -21.89
CA PRO A 85 -6.93 -2.67 -20.60
C PRO A 85 -6.34 -3.46 -19.42
N ILE A 86 -5.74 -2.74 -18.48
CA ILE A 86 -5.05 -3.31 -17.33
C ILE A 86 -6.00 -3.31 -16.14
N GLN A 87 -6.27 -4.46 -15.54
CA GLN A 87 -7.01 -4.50 -14.27
C GLN A 87 -6.17 -3.89 -13.16
N THR A 88 -6.77 -2.96 -12.42
CA THR A 88 -6.09 -2.25 -11.34
C THR A 88 -6.79 -2.49 -10.00
N PRO A 89 -6.11 -3.05 -8.99
CA PRO A 89 -6.66 -3.23 -7.63
C PRO A 89 -7.22 -1.94 -7.03
N THR A 90 -6.53 -0.82 -7.28
CA THR A 90 -6.89 0.50 -6.77
C THR A 90 -6.72 1.54 -7.86
N MET A 91 -7.55 2.58 -7.87
CA MET A 91 -7.36 3.76 -8.72
C MET A 91 -6.71 4.92 -7.95
N ALA A 92 -6.03 5.82 -8.67
CA ALA A 92 -5.46 7.03 -8.08
C ALA A 92 -6.56 7.96 -7.51
N GLY A 93 -7.72 8.04 -8.19
CA GLY A 93 -8.94 8.68 -7.68
C GLY A 93 -9.33 9.99 -8.37
N GLY A 94 -8.37 10.78 -8.86
CA GLY A 94 -8.65 12.10 -9.47
C GLY A 94 -9.21 12.05 -10.90
N LEU A 95 -8.97 10.95 -11.63
CA LEU A 95 -9.34 10.83 -13.04
C LEU A 95 -9.95 9.45 -13.33
N TYR A 96 -11.26 9.39 -13.55
CA TYR A 96 -11.94 8.16 -13.96
C TYR A 96 -13.33 8.42 -14.55
N ALA A 97 -13.80 7.47 -15.36
CA ALA A 97 -15.16 7.39 -15.88
C ALA A 97 -15.93 6.26 -15.20
N ILE A 98 -17.23 6.48 -14.95
CA ILE A 98 -18.14 5.47 -14.40
C ILE A 98 -19.57 5.71 -14.90
N ASN A 99 -20.33 4.65 -15.16
CA ASN A 99 -21.76 4.79 -15.41
C ASN A 99 -22.48 5.46 -14.22
N ARG A 100 -23.32 6.46 -14.49
CA ARG A 100 -23.99 7.25 -13.44
C ARG A 100 -24.89 6.41 -12.54
N LEU A 101 -25.69 5.51 -13.11
CA LEU A 101 -26.57 4.63 -12.33
C LEU A 101 -25.76 3.63 -11.51
N TYR A 102 -24.63 3.14 -12.03
CA TYR A 102 -23.76 2.27 -11.25
C TYR A 102 -23.10 3.04 -10.08
N PHE A 103 -22.66 4.29 -10.30
CA PHE A 103 -22.15 5.14 -9.20
C PHE A 103 -23.21 5.37 -8.11
N GLU A 104 -24.48 5.53 -8.49
CA GLU A 104 -25.62 5.63 -7.56
C GLU A 104 -25.90 4.31 -6.83
N GLU A 105 -25.84 3.16 -7.52
CA GLU A 105 -26.00 1.82 -6.93
C GLU A 105 -24.91 1.52 -5.89
N LEU A 106 -23.68 1.96 -6.16
CA LEU A 106 -22.56 1.94 -5.23
C LEU A 106 -22.75 2.93 -4.05
N GLY A 107 -23.87 3.65 -3.99
CA GLY A 107 -24.15 4.60 -2.92
C GLY A 107 -23.22 5.82 -2.91
N MET A 108 -22.67 6.18 -4.08
CA MET A 108 -21.72 7.28 -4.30
C MET A 108 -20.51 7.20 -3.37
N TYR A 109 -19.79 8.32 -3.17
CA TYR A 109 -18.80 8.41 -2.10
C TYR A 109 -19.46 8.45 -0.72
N ASP A 110 -18.75 7.96 0.30
CA ASP A 110 -19.12 8.18 1.70
C ASP A 110 -19.08 9.68 2.02
N GLU A 111 -20.23 10.30 2.27
CA GLU A 111 -20.35 11.74 2.60
C GLU A 111 -19.64 12.10 3.93
N GLY A 112 -19.26 11.11 4.74
CA GLY A 112 -18.43 11.28 5.93
C GLY A 112 -16.93 11.39 5.65
N ILE A 113 -16.45 11.02 4.44
CA ILE A 113 -15.08 11.31 4.01
C ILE A 113 -14.96 12.80 3.73
N LYS A 114 -13.99 13.46 4.38
CA LYS A 114 -13.84 14.92 4.32
C LYS A 114 -12.56 15.32 3.58
N ILE A 115 -12.70 16.30 2.70
CA ILE A 115 -11.63 17.00 1.98
C ILE A 115 -10.82 16.06 1.06
N TRP A 116 -9.90 15.28 1.61
CA TRP A 116 -8.97 14.46 0.84
C TRP A 116 -8.45 13.27 1.67
N GLY A 117 -8.21 12.15 0.99
CA GLY A 117 -7.56 10.96 1.53
C GLY A 117 -8.54 9.82 1.75
N GLY A 118 -8.27 8.67 1.12
CA GLY A 118 -8.98 7.41 1.32
C GLY A 118 -10.21 7.22 0.44
N GLU A 119 -10.73 8.26 -0.22
CA GLU A 119 -11.87 8.16 -1.14
C GLU A 119 -11.58 7.25 -2.34
N ASN A 120 -10.35 7.29 -2.85
CA ASN A 120 -9.90 6.45 -3.94
C ASN A 120 -9.86 4.97 -3.53
N LEU A 121 -9.43 4.66 -2.30
CA LEU A 121 -9.46 3.32 -1.73
C LEU A 121 -10.89 2.84 -1.48
N GLU A 122 -11.73 3.71 -0.89
CA GLU A 122 -13.13 3.42 -0.61
C GLU A 122 -13.88 2.96 -1.86
N MET A 123 -13.78 3.75 -2.93
CA MET A 123 -14.44 3.44 -4.20
C MET A 123 -13.81 2.20 -4.85
N SER A 124 -12.49 2.01 -4.70
CA SER A 124 -11.81 0.83 -5.24
C SER A 124 -12.29 -0.46 -4.59
N PHE A 125 -12.29 -0.52 -3.27
CA PHE A 125 -12.78 -1.68 -2.51
C PHE A 125 -14.24 -1.94 -2.78
N LYS A 126 -15.06 -0.88 -2.77
CA LYS A 126 -16.47 -0.98 -3.07
C LYS A 126 -16.74 -1.57 -4.46
N CYS A 127 -16.11 -1.04 -5.50
CA CYS A 127 -16.31 -1.54 -6.86
C CYS A 127 -15.94 -3.03 -6.97
N TRP A 128 -14.73 -3.40 -6.54
CA TRP A 128 -14.24 -4.77 -6.66
C TRP A 128 -15.00 -5.77 -5.78
N MET A 129 -15.25 -5.42 -4.52
CA MET A 129 -15.93 -6.31 -3.57
C MET A 129 -17.42 -6.45 -3.88
N CYS A 130 -18.03 -5.47 -4.54
CA CYS A 130 -19.45 -5.50 -4.89
C CYS A 130 -19.71 -5.90 -6.37
N GLY A 131 -18.75 -6.59 -6.99
CA GLY A 131 -18.93 -7.27 -8.27
C GLY A 131 -18.75 -6.41 -9.53
N GLY A 132 -18.06 -5.28 -9.41
CA GLY A 132 -17.55 -4.52 -10.56
C GLY A 132 -16.09 -4.80 -10.86
N ARG A 133 -15.53 -3.99 -11.74
CA ARG A 133 -14.10 -4.02 -12.10
C ARG A 133 -13.55 -2.62 -12.32
N ILE A 134 -12.26 -2.45 -12.07
CA ILE A 134 -11.53 -1.22 -12.34
C ILE A 134 -10.41 -1.52 -13.32
N ILE A 135 -10.32 -0.73 -14.37
CA ILE A 135 -9.27 -0.86 -15.39
C ILE A 135 -8.60 0.47 -15.68
N ILE A 136 -7.35 0.40 -16.12
CA ILE A 136 -6.62 1.50 -16.76
C ILE A 136 -6.61 1.21 -18.25
N HIS A 137 -7.10 2.14 -19.07
CA HIS A 137 -7.10 1.97 -20.51
C HIS A 137 -5.86 2.62 -21.12
N PRO A 138 -4.91 1.86 -21.68
CA PRO A 138 -3.62 2.38 -22.13
C PRO A 138 -3.73 3.37 -23.30
N CYS A 139 -4.79 3.29 -24.12
CA CYS A 139 -5.00 4.26 -25.21
C CYS A 139 -5.71 5.56 -24.78
N SER A 140 -6.15 5.68 -23.53
CA SER A 140 -6.78 6.90 -23.01
C SER A 140 -5.76 7.65 -22.18
N HIS A 141 -5.41 8.87 -22.58
CA HIS A 141 -4.39 9.66 -21.91
C HIS A 141 -4.96 11.00 -21.42
N VAL A 142 -4.65 11.34 -20.18
CA VAL A 142 -4.93 12.65 -19.59
C VAL A 142 -3.69 13.10 -18.82
N ALA A 143 -3.14 14.25 -19.21
CA ALA A 143 -2.01 14.85 -18.53
C ALA A 143 -2.46 15.57 -17.26
N HIS A 144 -1.73 15.39 -16.17
CA HIS A 144 -2.02 15.99 -14.87
C HIS A 144 -0.83 16.80 -14.36
N VAL A 145 -1.10 17.98 -13.79
CA VAL A 145 -0.06 18.80 -13.17
C VAL A 145 0.25 18.29 -11.77
N PHE A 146 1.34 17.53 -11.63
CA PHE A 146 1.83 17.07 -10.34
C PHE A 146 2.57 18.21 -9.61
N ARG A 147 2.03 18.61 -8.46
CA ARG A 147 2.58 19.69 -7.63
C ARG A 147 3.46 19.11 -6.52
N LYS A 148 4.42 19.91 -6.04
CA LYS A 148 5.24 19.53 -4.88
C LYS A 148 4.49 19.61 -3.55
N GLU A 149 3.50 20.51 -3.43
CA GLU A 149 2.75 20.75 -2.18
C GLU A 149 1.27 21.05 -2.48
N THR A 150 0.40 20.75 -1.50
CA THR A 150 -1.05 21.03 -1.60
C THR A 150 -1.33 22.52 -1.36
N PRO A 151 -2.06 23.21 -2.27
CA PRO A 151 -2.18 24.67 -2.24
C PRO A 151 -3.30 25.19 -1.34
N TYR A 152 -4.14 24.31 -0.79
CA TYR A 152 -5.32 24.69 -0.02
C TYR A 152 -5.13 24.42 1.47
N LYS A 153 -5.65 25.34 2.29
CA LYS A 153 -5.69 25.20 3.74
C LYS A 153 -6.79 24.21 4.13
N PHE A 154 -6.47 23.26 4.99
CA PHE A 154 -7.48 22.49 5.69
C PHE A 154 -8.16 23.40 6.72
N LEU A 155 -9.43 23.13 7.06
CA LEU A 155 -10.22 23.95 7.98
C LEU A 155 -9.40 24.25 9.26
N GLU A 156 -9.45 25.51 9.72
CA GLU A 156 -8.49 26.11 10.68
C GLU A 156 -8.37 25.40 12.05
N SER A 157 -9.18 24.39 12.36
CA SER A 157 -9.20 23.71 13.66
C SER A 157 -8.63 22.28 13.68
N GLU A 158 -8.42 21.62 12.53
CA GLU A 158 -7.90 20.24 12.49
C GLU A 158 -6.69 20.09 11.55
N SER A 159 -5.67 19.37 12.01
CA SER A 159 -4.51 19.07 11.18
C SER A 159 -4.89 18.17 10.00
N VAL A 160 -4.20 18.35 8.87
CA VAL A 160 -4.33 17.54 7.65
C VAL A 160 -4.30 16.04 7.95
N PHE A 161 -3.38 15.61 8.81
CA PHE A 161 -3.21 14.22 9.21
C PHE A 161 -4.43 13.69 9.98
N VAL A 162 -5.03 14.49 10.87
CA VAL A 162 -6.24 14.07 11.61
C VAL A 162 -7.40 13.84 10.66
N THR A 163 -7.62 14.72 9.68
CA THR A 163 -8.67 14.54 8.67
C THR A 163 -8.43 13.26 7.85
N ILE A 164 -7.22 13.07 7.34
CA ILE A 164 -6.86 11.88 6.54
C ILE A 164 -7.04 10.60 7.36
N PHE A 165 -6.56 10.56 8.60
CA PHE A 165 -6.65 9.37 9.45
C PHE A 165 -8.08 9.05 9.86
N LYS A 166 -8.94 10.06 10.05
CA LYS A 166 -10.38 9.83 10.21
C LYS A 166 -10.98 9.19 8.96
N ASN A 167 -10.65 9.67 7.76
CA ASN A 167 -11.11 9.07 6.51
C ASN A 167 -10.63 7.62 6.38
N TYR A 168 -9.35 7.35 6.63
CA TYR A 168 -8.80 5.98 6.64
C TYR A 168 -9.51 5.08 7.63
N LYS A 169 -9.83 5.59 8.84
CA LYS A 169 -10.59 4.82 9.82
C LYS A 169 -11.99 4.46 9.33
N ARG A 170 -12.67 5.36 8.62
CA ARG A 170 -13.98 5.08 8.02
C ARG A 170 -13.88 3.98 6.99
N VAL A 171 -12.92 4.08 6.06
CA VAL A 171 -12.69 3.05 5.03
C VAL A 171 -12.35 1.71 5.69
N ALA A 172 -11.43 1.70 6.66
CA ALA A 172 -11.01 0.50 7.36
C ALA A 172 -12.15 -0.18 8.12
N SER A 173 -12.98 0.61 8.79
CA SER A 173 -14.12 0.10 9.57
C SER A 173 -15.18 -0.58 8.70
N VAL A 174 -15.32 -0.19 7.44
CA VAL A 174 -16.37 -0.68 6.53
C VAL A 174 -15.86 -1.79 5.62
N TRP A 175 -14.65 -1.67 5.09
CA TRP A 175 -14.20 -2.44 3.92
C TRP A 175 -13.09 -3.45 4.20
N LEU A 176 -12.40 -3.35 5.34
CA LEU A 176 -11.16 -4.12 5.57
C LEU A 176 -11.33 -5.28 6.56
N ASP A 177 -12.55 -5.57 7.01
CA ASP A 177 -12.86 -6.70 7.88
C ASP A 177 -11.91 -6.81 9.10
N GLU A 178 -11.25 -7.95 9.31
CA GLU A 178 -10.22 -8.18 10.32
C GLU A 178 -8.89 -7.49 10.01
N TYR A 179 -8.57 -7.25 8.73
CA TYR A 179 -7.30 -6.67 8.28
C TYR A 179 -7.12 -5.21 8.70
N LYS A 180 -8.18 -4.53 9.16
CA LYS A 180 -8.05 -3.22 9.82
C LYS A 180 -7.10 -3.23 11.01
N GLN A 181 -6.91 -4.37 11.67
CA GLN A 181 -5.94 -4.48 12.77
C GLN A 181 -4.50 -4.23 12.31
N LEU A 182 -4.15 -4.57 11.06
CA LEU A 182 -2.84 -4.26 10.49
C LEU A 182 -2.62 -2.77 10.37
N ILE A 183 -3.61 -2.06 9.83
CA ILE A 183 -3.57 -0.59 9.70
C ILE A 183 -3.42 0.05 11.07
N TYR A 184 -4.12 -0.48 12.07
CA TYR A 184 -4.01 0.01 13.44
C TYR A 184 -2.65 -0.29 14.09
N ALA A 185 -1.97 -1.38 13.71
CA ALA A 185 -0.63 -1.67 14.20
C ALA A 185 0.41 -0.76 13.52
N VAL A 186 0.36 -0.62 12.19
CA VAL A 186 1.33 0.22 11.44
C VAL A 186 1.04 1.72 11.57
N ASN A 187 -0.17 2.10 11.97
CA ASN A 187 -0.56 3.48 12.27
C ASN A 187 -1.59 3.54 13.40
N PRO A 188 -1.14 3.48 14.67
CA PRO A 188 -2.03 3.45 15.83
C PRO A 188 -2.83 4.72 16.06
N ASP A 189 -2.44 5.86 15.48
CA ASP A 189 -3.23 7.09 15.53
C ASP A 189 -4.62 6.90 14.90
N ILE A 190 -4.70 6.14 13.81
CA ILE A 190 -5.99 5.78 13.18
C ILE A 190 -6.88 5.03 14.19
N LYS A 191 -6.30 4.13 15.00
CA LYS A 191 -7.06 3.40 16.04
C LYS A 191 -7.58 4.34 17.14
N ARG A 192 -6.83 5.39 17.50
CA ARG A 192 -7.20 6.34 18.57
C ARG A 192 -8.29 7.33 18.16
N LEU A 193 -8.34 7.73 16.89
CA LEU A 193 -9.25 8.77 16.41
C LEU A 193 -10.72 8.32 16.34
N ASN A 194 -11.67 9.23 16.52
CA ASN A 194 -13.08 8.95 16.23
C ASN A 194 -13.36 9.13 14.72
N GLY A 195 -13.72 8.05 14.03
CA GLY A 195 -14.05 8.06 12.60
C GLY A 195 -15.49 8.48 12.28
N GLY A 196 -16.32 8.71 13.30
CA GLY A 196 -17.75 8.97 13.14
C GLY A 196 -18.55 7.70 12.81
N ASP A 197 -19.86 7.88 12.64
CA ASP A 197 -20.77 6.77 12.33
C ASP A 197 -20.59 6.30 10.87
N VAL A 198 -20.51 4.98 10.70
CA VAL A 198 -20.40 4.28 9.41
C VAL A 198 -21.51 3.24 9.20
N SER A 199 -22.53 3.24 10.06
CA SER A 199 -23.62 2.26 10.06
C SER A 199 -24.32 2.15 8.70
N ASP A 200 -24.60 3.29 8.05
CA ASP A 200 -25.22 3.31 6.72
C ASP A 200 -24.33 2.68 5.65
N ARG A 201 -23.00 2.85 5.75
CA ARG A 201 -22.04 2.25 4.80
C ARG A 201 -21.94 0.73 5.00
N ILE A 202 -21.99 0.27 6.25
CA ILE A 202 -22.05 -1.17 6.58
C ILE A 202 -23.35 -1.79 6.04
N GLN A 203 -24.50 -1.11 6.23
CA GLN A 203 -25.78 -1.56 5.69
C GLN A 203 -25.78 -1.62 4.17
N LEU A 204 -25.18 -0.62 3.50
CA LEU A 204 -25.00 -0.61 2.06
C LEU A 204 -24.17 -1.81 1.58
N ARG A 205 -23.02 -2.08 2.22
CA ARG A 205 -22.17 -3.24 1.89
C ARG A 205 -22.95 -4.55 2.00
N LYS A 206 -23.76 -4.70 3.06
CA LYS A 206 -24.65 -5.87 3.24
C LYS A 206 -25.72 -5.96 2.14
N LYS A 207 -26.40 -4.86 1.83
CA LYS A 207 -27.44 -4.78 0.79
C LYS A 207 -26.91 -5.17 -0.59
N LEU A 208 -25.70 -4.72 -0.92
CA LEU A 208 -25.01 -5.02 -2.17
C LEU A 208 -24.41 -6.43 -2.22
N LYS A 209 -24.47 -7.20 -1.11
CA LYS A 209 -23.91 -8.55 -0.99
C LYS A 209 -22.43 -8.62 -1.40
N CYS A 210 -21.65 -7.63 -0.97
CA CYS A 210 -20.23 -7.55 -1.34
C CYS A 210 -19.42 -8.67 -0.68
N SER A 211 -18.37 -9.13 -1.36
CA SER A 211 -17.45 -10.14 -0.87
C SER A 211 -16.60 -9.66 0.32
N SER A 212 -15.83 -10.57 0.90
CA SER A 212 -14.89 -10.25 1.98
C SER A 212 -13.66 -9.52 1.43
N PHE A 213 -12.95 -8.81 2.32
CA PHE A 213 -11.67 -8.21 1.98
C PHE A 213 -10.62 -9.30 1.70
N LYS A 214 -10.72 -10.46 2.35
CA LYS A 214 -9.93 -11.66 2.04
C LYS A 214 -10.08 -12.09 0.58
N ASP A 215 -11.28 -12.04 0.01
CA ASP A 215 -11.52 -12.37 -1.40
C ASP A 215 -10.91 -11.32 -2.34
N TYR A 216 -11.01 -10.03 -1.99
CA TYR A 216 -10.37 -8.94 -2.71
C TYR A 216 -8.85 -9.12 -2.75
N LEU A 217 -8.25 -9.40 -1.61
CA LEU A 217 -6.84 -9.67 -1.42
C LEU A 217 -6.36 -10.88 -2.25
N LYS A 218 -7.07 -12.02 -2.17
CA LYS A 218 -6.79 -13.23 -2.97
C LYS A 218 -6.84 -12.97 -4.48
N ARG A 219 -7.80 -12.15 -4.94
CA ARG A 219 -7.98 -11.85 -6.37
C ARG A 219 -6.74 -11.25 -7.01
N PHE A 220 -6.06 -10.34 -6.30
CA PHE A 220 -4.95 -9.58 -6.87
C PHE A 220 -3.58 -10.13 -6.53
N GLN A 221 -3.50 -11.14 -5.65
CA GLN A 221 -2.24 -11.73 -5.20
C GLN A 221 -1.18 -10.65 -4.88
N LEU A 222 -1.60 -9.54 -4.26
CA LEU A 222 -0.73 -8.38 -4.06
C LEU A 222 0.49 -8.82 -3.24
N LYS A 223 1.64 -8.99 -3.88
CA LYS A 223 2.85 -9.57 -3.26
C LYS A 223 3.36 -8.76 -2.07
N ASN A 224 3.10 -7.45 -2.06
CA ASN A 224 3.41 -6.54 -0.95
C ASN A 224 2.43 -6.70 0.24
N PHE A 225 1.40 -7.53 0.08
CA PHE A 225 0.41 -7.90 1.08
C PHE A 225 0.55 -9.40 1.34
N PRO A 226 1.60 -9.85 2.04
CA PRO A 226 1.80 -11.28 2.19
C PRO A 226 0.69 -11.84 3.08
N PHE A 227 -0.30 -12.46 2.42
CA PHE A 227 -1.43 -13.16 3.01
C PHE A 227 -0.95 -14.23 3.99
N ASN A 228 0.16 -14.87 3.61
CA ASN A 228 0.80 -15.92 4.37
C ASN A 228 1.89 -15.30 5.24
N HIS A 229 1.50 -14.96 6.46
CA HIS A 229 2.40 -14.46 7.49
C HIS A 229 2.59 -15.52 8.57
N ARG A 230 3.76 -15.49 9.20
CA ARG A 230 4.03 -16.24 10.42
C ARG A 230 3.90 -15.34 11.64
N TYR A 231 4.41 -14.11 11.53
CA TYR A 231 4.37 -13.15 12.62
C TYR A 231 4.11 -11.73 12.13
N ILE A 232 3.34 -10.99 12.93
CA ILE A 232 3.08 -9.57 12.71
C ILE A 232 3.23 -8.86 14.04
N GLY A 233 4.22 -7.98 14.14
CA GLY A 233 4.47 -7.24 15.36
C GLY A 233 5.93 -6.80 15.48
N THR A 234 6.37 -6.63 16.73
CA THR A 234 7.72 -6.16 17.04
C THR A 234 8.73 -7.30 17.05
N VAL A 235 9.91 -7.06 16.47
CA VAL A 235 11.05 -8.01 16.48
C VAL A 235 12.07 -7.50 17.48
N SER A 236 12.14 -8.12 18.65
CA SER A 236 12.90 -7.61 19.79
C SER A 236 14.09 -8.50 20.17
N THR A 237 15.10 -7.90 20.78
CA THR A 237 16.22 -8.58 21.42
C THR A 237 15.93 -8.78 22.91
N SER A 238 16.69 -9.67 23.55
CA SER A 238 16.66 -9.87 25.01
C SER A 238 16.94 -8.60 25.84
N LYS A 239 17.56 -7.57 25.25
CA LYS A 239 17.86 -6.28 25.89
C LYS A 239 16.79 -5.20 25.64
N ASN A 240 15.58 -5.59 25.26
CA ASN A 240 14.46 -4.67 24.95
C ASN A 240 14.79 -3.66 23.83
N ARG A 241 15.58 -4.07 22.84
CA ARG A 241 15.76 -3.33 21.58
C ARG A 241 14.95 -3.98 20.48
N CYS A 242 14.19 -3.21 19.72
CA CYS A 242 13.35 -3.65 18.63
C CYS A 242 13.95 -3.21 17.29
N LEU A 243 13.75 -4.02 16.24
CA LEU A 243 13.93 -3.53 14.88
C LEU A 243 13.06 -2.30 14.67
N ASP A 244 13.65 -1.30 14.04
CA ASP A 244 13.07 0.02 13.85
C ASP A 244 13.49 0.52 12.46
N SER A 245 12.51 0.85 11.63
CA SER A 245 12.79 1.34 10.29
C SER A 245 13.39 2.75 10.27
N MET A 246 13.25 3.50 11.36
CA MET A 246 13.58 4.93 11.46
C MET A 246 12.84 5.79 10.42
N MET A 247 11.81 5.24 9.77
CA MET A 247 11.09 5.89 8.69
C MET A 247 9.87 6.65 9.22
N GLY A 248 9.66 7.82 8.61
CA GLY A 248 8.42 8.58 8.78
C GLY A 248 7.24 7.99 7.99
N PRO A 249 6.22 8.82 7.72
CA PRO A 249 5.03 8.39 6.99
C PRO A 249 5.33 7.92 5.56
N ASP A 250 6.28 8.58 4.87
CA ASP A 250 6.65 8.27 3.50
C ASP A 250 7.78 7.22 3.44
N VAL A 251 7.37 5.95 3.30
CA VAL A 251 8.28 4.79 3.22
C VAL A 251 9.13 4.80 1.95
N SER A 252 8.70 5.48 0.89
CA SER A 252 9.43 5.50 -0.39
C SER A 252 10.82 6.16 -0.28
N LYS A 253 10.99 7.05 0.70
CA LYS A 253 12.28 7.69 1.02
C LYS A 253 13.23 6.78 1.80
N GLY A 254 12.75 5.64 2.25
CA GLY A 254 13.52 4.65 3.01
C GLY A 254 14.23 3.61 2.17
N LEU A 255 14.13 3.68 0.84
CA LEU A 255 14.85 2.74 -0.03
C LEU A 255 16.37 2.89 0.16
N ASN A 256 17.05 1.77 0.34
CA ASN A 256 18.48 1.65 0.62
C ASN A 256 18.95 2.33 1.93
N THR A 257 18.03 2.66 2.84
CA THR A 257 18.41 3.12 4.18
C THR A 257 18.61 1.93 5.13
N GLN A 258 19.47 2.10 6.13
CA GLN A 258 19.77 1.05 7.11
C GLN A 258 18.64 0.89 8.15
N VAL A 259 18.30 -0.35 8.48
CA VAL A 259 17.43 -0.67 9.64
C VAL A 259 18.20 -0.52 10.94
N SER A 260 17.53 -0.05 11.99
CA SER A 260 18.15 0.17 13.29
C SER A 260 17.53 -0.71 14.39
N ALA A 261 18.25 -0.90 15.48
CA ALA A 261 17.73 -1.50 16.70
C ALA A 261 17.54 -0.39 17.74
N GLN A 262 16.31 0.03 17.99
CA GLN A 262 15.97 1.10 18.94
C GLN A 262 15.29 0.55 20.19
N ALA A 263 15.11 1.38 21.23
CA ALA A 263 14.33 0.95 22.39
C ALA A 263 12.91 0.56 21.96
N CYS A 264 12.43 -0.60 22.40
CA CYS A 264 11.06 -1.03 22.13
C CYS A 264 10.07 -0.07 22.80
N HIS A 265 9.26 0.65 22.01
CA HIS A 265 8.29 1.61 22.55
C HIS A 265 6.85 1.07 22.61
N LYS A 266 6.55 -0.03 21.88
CA LYS A 266 5.21 -0.68 21.86
C LYS A 266 4.07 0.23 21.37
N ASP A 267 4.42 1.29 20.66
CA ASP A 267 3.45 2.20 20.02
C ASP A 267 3.23 1.84 18.55
N GLY A 268 3.52 0.60 18.14
CA GLY A 268 3.41 0.15 16.76
C GLY A 268 4.27 0.96 15.77
N GLY A 269 3.70 1.32 14.62
CA GLY A 269 4.36 2.22 13.67
C GLY A 269 5.61 1.65 13.01
N ASN A 270 6.73 2.36 13.16
CA ASN A 270 8.05 2.04 12.61
C ASN A 270 8.71 0.78 13.20
N GLN A 271 8.14 0.20 14.27
CA GLN A 271 8.60 -1.05 14.88
C GLN A 271 7.73 -2.27 14.54
N ILE A 272 6.72 -2.12 13.68
CA ILE A 272 5.89 -3.25 13.23
C ILE A 272 6.48 -3.83 11.95
N PHE A 273 6.91 -5.08 12.05
CA PHE A 273 7.42 -5.87 10.94
C PHE A 273 6.54 -7.10 10.71
N LEU A 274 6.61 -7.61 9.50
CA LEU A 274 5.82 -8.72 9.02
C LEU A 274 6.78 -9.81 8.54
N TYR A 275 6.79 -10.96 9.22
CA TYR A 275 7.59 -12.11 8.81
C TYR A 275 6.70 -13.12 8.08
N THR A 276 7.01 -13.38 6.81
CA THR A 276 6.16 -14.16 5.91
C THR A 276 6.41 -15.65 6.01
N THR A 277 5.53 -16.47 5.43
CA THR A 277 5.78 -17.92 5.26
C THR A 277 6.85 -18.22 4.22
N THR A 278 7.21 -17.24 3.38
CA THR A 278 8.29 -17.32 2.39
C THR A 278 9.61 -16.78 2.94
N ASN A 279 9.76 -16.70 4.26
CA ASN A 279 11.00 -16.33 4.95
C ASN A 279 11.45 -14.89 4.69
N LYS A 280 10.55 -13.94 4.42
CA LYS A 280 10.90 -12.53 4.23
C LYS A 280 10.48 -11.68 5.42
N ILE A 281 11.30 -10.70 5.78
CA ILE A 281 10.98 -9.70 6.82
C ILE A 281 10.62 -8.39 6.14
N HIS A 282 9.34 -8.03 6.22
CA HIS A 282 8.77 -6.85 5.59
C HIS A 282 8.60 -5.70 6.58
N PHE A 283 8.80 -4.48 6.08
CA PHE A 283 8.30 -3.24 6.67
C PHE A 283 7.48 -2.50 5.60
N ASP A 284 6.16 -2.48 5.79
CA ASP A 284 5.20 -2.01 4.77
C ASP A 284 5.46 -2.70 3.41
N GLU A 285 5.93 -1.95 2.40
CA GLU A 285 6.21 -2.43 1.05
C GLU A 285 7.67 -2.84 0.78
N LEU A 286 8.55 -2.68 1.78
CA LEU A 286 9.98 -2.96 1.67
C LEU A 286 10.37 -4.21 2.44
N CYS A 287 11.46 -4.85 2.01
CA CYS A 287 12.03 -6.04 2.62
C CYS A 287 13.42 -5.75 3.17
N LEU A 288 13.80 -6.46 4.24
CA LEU A 288 15.17 -6.41 4.76
C LEU A 288 16.11 -7.25 3.90
N GLU A 289 17.22 -6.65 3.49
CA GLU A 289 18.25 -7.27 2.67
C GLU A 289 19.64 -6.82 3.16
N PRO A 290 20.65 -7.70 3.19
CA PRO A 290 22.03 -7.27 3.41
C PRO A 290 22.50 -6.36 2.28
N ALA A 291 23.14 -5.24 2.60
CA ALA A 291 23.71 -4.34 1.61
C ALA A 291 24.82 -5.03 0.79
N ASP A 292 25.01 -4.54 -0.44
CA ASP A 292 26.12 -4.96 -1.29
C ASP A 292 27.47 -4.65 -0.64
N GLY A 293 28.42 -5.58 -0.76
CA GLY A 293 29.72 -5.45 -0.10
C GLY A 293 30.62 -6.66 -0.28
N LYS A 294 31.81 -6.61 0.32
CA LYS A 294 32.75 -7.74 0.29
C LYS A 294 32.19 -8.93 1.08
N PRO A 295 32.37 -10.19 0.64
CA PRO A 295 31.86 -11.38 1.33
C PRO A 295 32.30 -11.55 2.79
N THR A 296 33.42 -10.93 3.17
CA THR A 296 34.10 -11.16 4.46
C THR A 296 33.82 -10.10 5.52
N ALA A 297 33.14 -9.00 5.19
CA ALA A 297 32.82 -7.92 6.13
C ALA A 297 31.43 -8.11 6.75
N ASN A 298 31.22 -7.54 7.94
CA ASN A 298 29.86 -7.29 8.41
C ASN A 298 29.17 -6.37 7.40
N ARG A 299 27.91 -6.66 7.08
CA ARG A 299 27.12 -5.87 6.12
C ARG A 299 26.00 -5.17 6.83
N ASP A 300 25.74 -3.92 6.49
CA ASP A 300 24.53 -3.26 6.95
C ASP A 300 23.30 -3.97 6.41
N ILE A 301 22.21 -3.95 7.17
CA ILE A 301 20.90 -4.41 6.68
C ILE A 301 20.12 -3.20 6.23
N ILE A 302 19.68 -3.22 4.99
CA ILE A 302 18.99 -2.12 4.33
C ILE A 302 17.59 -2.54 3.91
N PHE A 303 16.75 -1.54 3.62
CA PHE A 303 15.44 -1.75 3.03
C PHE A 303 15.50 -1.73 1.50
N THR A 304 15.00 -2.77 0.85
CA THR A 304 14.92 -2.88 -0.61
C THR A 304 13.51 -3.24 -1.07
N ILE A 305 13.25 -3.12 -2.38
CA ILE A 305 11.97 -3.55 -2.95
C ILE A 305 11.86 -5.07 -2.82
N CYS A 306 10.77 -5.55 -2.22
CA CYS A 306 10.52 -6.98 -2.08
C CYS A 306 10.45 -7.67 -3.46
N SER A 307 11.21 -8.75 -3.64
CA SER A 307 11.22 -9.53 -4.88
C SER A 307 11.42 -11.01 -4.59
N ASP A 308 10.61 -11.87 -5.19
CA ASP A 308 10.72 -13.34 -5.05
C ASP A 308 11.97 -13.90 -5.71
N ASP A 309 12.56 -13.15 -6.65
CA ASP A 309 13.78 -13.53 -7.36
C ASP A 309 15.06 -13.17 -6.58
N ARG A 310 14.93 -12.43 -5.48
CA ARG A 310 16.06 -12.00 -4.63
C ARG A 310 16.21 -12.90 -3.42
N GLN A 311 17.16 -13.84 -3.49
CA GLN A 311 17.43 -14.79 -2.42
C GLN A 311 18.05 -14.14 -1.18
N GLU A 312 18.72 -13.01 -1.34
CA GLU A 312 19.31 -12.21 -0.27
C GLU A 312 18.27 -11.68 0.73
N GLN A 313 17.00 -11.63 0.33
CA GLN A 313 15.87 -11.21 1.18
C GLN A 313 15.31 -12.33 2.06
N ASN A 314 15.83 -13.56 1.93
CA ASN A 314 15.33 -14.71 2.66
C ASN A 314 16.09 -14.91 3.98
N TRP A 315 15.33 -15.02 5.05
CA TRP A 315 15.75 -15.12 6.44
C TRP A 315 15.12 -16.36 7.08
N GLU A 316 15.95 -17.33 7.45
CA GLU A 316 15.52 -18.49 8.23
C GLU A 316 15.50 -18.13 9.72
N TYR A 317 14.34 -18.22 10.36
CA TYR A 317 14.22 -18.05 11.80
C TYR A 317 14.31 -19.40 12.54
N ASP A 318 15.38 -19.58 13.29
CA ASP A 318 15.59 -20.75 14.14
C ASP A 318 15.00 -20.52 15.53
N GLN A 319 13.88 -21.20 15.82
CA GLN A 319 13.17 -21.06 17.09
C GLN A 319 13.93 -21.60 18.32
N GLN A 320 14.91 -22.48 18.14
CA GLN A 320 15.69 -23.03 19.24
C GLN A 320 16.79 -22.07 19.67
N THR A 321 17.48 -21.48 18.70
CA THR A 321 18.60 -20.55 18.95
C THR A 321 18.14 -19.09 19.02
N LEU A 322 16.91 -18.80 18.60
CA LEU A 322 16.35 -17.46 18.41
C LEU A 322 17.13 -16.61 17.40
N GLN A 323 17.80 -17.25 16.43
CA GLN A 323 18.61 -16.54 15.43
C GLN A 323 17.86 -16.37 14.12
N LEU A 324 18.01 -15.19 13.51
CA LEU A 324 17.62 -14.92 12.13
C LEU A 324 18.83 -15.13 11.22
N LYS A 325 18.88 -16.27 10.53
CA LYS A 325 19.98 -16.69 9.65
C LYS A 325 19.69 -16.24 8.22
N SER A 326 20.69 -15.76 7.51
CA SER A 326 20.54 -15.52 6.07
C SER A 326 20.55 -16.85 5.33
N GLU A 327 19.57 -17.08 4.46
CA GLU A 327 19.57 -18.29 3.61
C GLU A 327 20.63 -18.22 2.51
N PHE A 328 20.92 -17.00 2.02
CA PHE A 328 21.90 -16.78 0.96
C PHE A 328 23.34 -16.72 1.48
N PHE A 329 23.57 -15.97 2.57
CA PHE A 329 24.91 -15.83 3.17
C PHE A 329 25.11 -16.87 4.27
N SER A 330 25.54 -18.07 3.88
CA SER A 330 25.74 -19.20 4.80
C SER A 330 26.60 -18.84 6.03
N GLY A 331 26.14 -19.24 7.21
CA GLY A 331 26.82 -18.99 8.48
C GLY A 331 26.72 -17.55 8.98
N LYS A 332 25.88 -16.71 8.35
CA LYS A 332 25.64 -15.33 8.78
C LYS A 332 24.26 -15.13 9.40
N CYS A 333 24.20 -14.32 10.44
CA CYS A 333 23.02 -14.04 11.25
C CYS A 333 22.80 -12.53 11.40
N LEU A 334 21.54 -12.13 11.55
CA LEU A 334 21.16 -10.79 11.92
C LEU A 334 21.68 -10.47 13.33
N SER A 335 22.39 -9.37 13.49
CA SER A 335 23.02 -9.00 14.76
C SER A 335 22.94 -7.50 15.01
N VAL A 336 22.76 -7.13 16.28
CA VAL A 336 23.00 -5.75 16.74
C VAL A 336 24.48 -5.58 17.07
N VAL A 337 25.15 -4.67 16.37
CA VAL A 337 26.55 -4.30 16.56
C VAL A 337 26.63 -2.89 17.15
N GLY A 338 27.42 -2.72 18.21
CA GLY A 338 27.45 -1.47 18.96
C GLY A 338 26.13 -1.21 19.68
N ASP A 339 25.66 0.04 19.65
CA ASP A 339 24.40 0.40 20.29
C ASP A 339 23.20 0.01 19.42
N SER A 340 23.11 0.50 18.19
CA SER A 340 21.87 0.43 17.40
C SER A 340 22.03 -0.16 16.00
N ASN A 341 23.24 -0.50 15.56
CA ASN A 341 23.46 -0.86 14.15
C ASN A 341 23.06 -2.31 13.93
N VAL A 342 22.12 -2.54 13.01
CA VAL A 342 21.71 -3.89 12.63
C VAL A 342 22.52 -4.30 11.40
N MET A 343 23.25 -5.39 11.55
CA MET A 343 24.18 -5.89 10.55
C MET A 343 24.05 -7.40 10.38
N LEU A 344 24.45 -7.88 9.20
CA LEU A 344 24.75 -9.27 8.95
C LEU A 344 26.16 -9.59 9.50
N ALA A 345 26.25 -10.51 10.46
CA ALA A 345 27.50 -10.90 11.12
C ALA A 345 27.66 -12.43 11.18
N GLN A 346 28.83 -12.93 11.60
CA GLN A 346 29.03 -14.37 11.80
C GLN A 346 28.08 -14.89 12.87
N CYS A 347 27.36 -15.99 12.60
CA CYS A 347 26.48 -16.61 13.57
C CYS A 347 27.26 -17.09 14.80
N ASP A 348 26.77 -16.73 15.99
CA ASP A 348 27.26 -17.14 17.30
C ASP A 348 26.06 -17.32 18.23
N THR A 349 25.74 -18.57 18.57
CA THR A 349 24.58 -18.92 19.42
C THR A 349 24.73 -18.44 20.86
N SER A 350 25.95 -18.12 21.29
CA SER A 350 26.22 -17.56 22.62
C SER A 350 25.99 -16.04 22.66
N ASN A 351 26.00 -15.37 21.51
CA ASN A 351 25.88 -13.92 21.42
C ASN A 351 24.42 -13.45 21.63
N PRO A 352 24.11 -12.73 22.73
CA PRO A 352 22.75 -12.25 23.00
C PRO A 352 22.26 -11.20 22.00
N SER A 353 23.16 -10.50 21.29
CA SER A 353 22.83 -9.53 20.24
C SER A 353 22.39 -10.18 18.92
N GLN A 354 22.36 -11.51 18.85
CA GLN A 354 21.84 -12.28 17.70
C GLN A 354 20.54 -13.02 18.03
N LYS A 355 20.01 -12.82 19.24
CA LYS A 355 18.77 -13.47 19.70
C LYS A 355 17.60 -12.52 19.50
N TRP A 356 16.69 -12.90 18.63
CA TRP A 356 15.52 -12.15 18.21
C TRP A 356 14.24 -12.91 18.57
N THR A 357 13.27 -12.18 19.09
CA THR A 357 11.94 -12.69 19.44
C THR A 357 10.91 -11.92 18.64
N PHE A 358 10.07 -12.64 17.91
CA PHE A 358 8.87 -12.08 17.30
C PHE A 358 7.76 -11.97 18.35
N ASN A 359 7.34 -10.76 18.67
CA ASN A 359 6.22 -10.50 19.57
C ASN A 359 4.98 -10.27 18.73
N GLN A 360 4.04 -11.22 18.76
CA GLN A 360 2.81 -11.13 17.99
C GLN A 360 1.92 -10.01 18.52
N GLU A 361 1.52 -9.09 17.66
CA GLU A 361 0.63 -7.97 18.00
C GLU A 361 -0.66 -7.97 17.17
N VAL A 362 -0.67 -8.59 15.99
CA VAL A 362 -1.86 -8.72 15.15
C VAL A 362 -2.11 -10.17 14.81
N GLU A 363 -3.27 -10.70 15.22
CA GLU A 363 -3.77 -12.00 14.76
C GLU A 363 -4.79 -11.78 13.65
N LEU A 364 -4.51 -12.33 12.47
CA LEU A 364 -5.48 -12.44 11.39
C LEU A 364 -5.97 -13.88 11.37
N PHE A 365 -7.27 -14.09 11.53
CA PHE A 365 -7.84 -15.42 11.52
C PHE A 365 -7.89 -15.96 10.08
N ASP A 366 -7.52 -17.23 9.91
CA ASP A 366 -7.64 -17.96 8.64
C ASP A 366 -9.07 -18.39 8.32
#